data_AF-A0A955P102-F1
#
_entry.id   AF-A0A955P102-F1
#
_cell.length_a   1.000
_cell.length_b   1.000
_cell.length_c   1.000
_cell.angle_alpha   90.00
_cell.angle_beta   90.00
_cell.angle_gamma   90.00
#
_symmetry.space_group_name_H-M   'P 1'
#
loop_
_entity.id
_entity.type
_entity.pdbx_description
1 polymer ?
#
loop_
_entity_poly.entity_id
_entity_poly.type
_entity_poly.pdbx_seq_one_letter_code
_entity_poly.pdbx_strand_id
1 'polypeptide(L)'
;MLEPLSRRVFLGTTIGTGLGLSLGVRATDGEGLSTSSKKLLHRIDCTTDYPSDRYFSTENVRVVDGPAGRYREAEGKPLSRFGYRFEIERVGKPHLALIRFPDDKRRFMCVMDGTTYDLTTGIFTGGAQPLSGEMLEVEQVFWPRWKDCSLVFMTWGEGEPAAAASIEIWELHDLPPVDDSGASLLAGRRQIGIQYEDPCGIGAAEGAMNREEWLDRVIEYSRHTGQKLFAYPMAWYHGPLFPSQREPAGALEIVVTPDRNQYLRWTTQPEDWYSDMLQRFEEEGLEFQGALTLMRLGSLMEAMNIDLDSIKAGMDTFN
;
A
#
# COMPACT_ATOMS: atom_id res chain seq x y z
N MET A 1 -20.41 -3.84 17.61
CA MET A 1 -20.67 -2.49 18.13
C MET A 1 -19.67 -1.59 17.43
N LEU A 2 -20.12 -0.65 16.59
CA LEU A 2 -19.24 0.19 15.77
C LEU A 2 -18.92 1.46 16.56
N GLU A 3 -17.67 1.66 16.97
CA GLU A 3 -17.20 2.93 17.55
C GLU A 3 -16.46 3.76 16.49
N PRO A 4 -16.84 5.02 16.26
CA PRO A 4 -16.14 5.88 15.31
C PRO A 4 -14.81 6.40 15.89
N LEU A 5 -13.71 6.15 15.17
CA LEU A 5 -12.41 6.74 15.48
C LEU A 5 -12.36 8.19 14.99
N SER A 6 -12.04 9.13 15.88
CA SER A 6 -11.91 10.54 15.48
C SER A 6 -10.62 10.78 14.69
N ARG A 7 -10.71 11.62 13.66
CA ARG A 7 -9.64 12.04 12.73
C ARG A 7 -8.34 12.53 13.40
N ARG A 8 -8.39 12.95 14.67
CA ARG A 8 -7.24 13.45 15.45
C ARG A 8 -6.44 12.37 16.17
N VAL A 9 -7.03 11.20 16.42
CA VAL A 9 -6.34 10.09 17.13
C VAL A 9 -5.48 9.28 16.15
N PHE A 10 -5.98 9.06 14.93
CA PHE A 10 -5.31 8.27 13.88
C PHE A 10 -3.93 8.81 13.46
N LEU A 11 -3.79 10.13 13.28
CA LEU A 11 -2.52 10.76 12.88
C LEU A 11 -1.40 10.65 13.92
N GLY A 12 -1.71 10.32 15.18
CA GLY A 12 -0.73 10.19 16.26
C GLY A 12 -0.34 8.74 16.62
N THR A 13 -1.03 7.72 16.10
CA THR A 13 -0.84 6.31 16.51
C THR A 13 -0.49 5.35 15.38
N THR A 14 -0.41 5.80 14.13
CA THR A 14 -0.12 4.92 12.99
C THR A 14 1.40 4.75 12.84
N ILE A 15 1.94 3.66 13.39
CA ILE A 15 3.16 3.04 12.85
C ILE A 15 2.84 2.68 11.39
N GLY A 16 3.74 3.06 10.49
CA GLY A 16 3.49 3.12 9.05
C GLY A 16 2.92 1.84 8.46
N THR A 17 1.69 1.94 7.96
CA THR A 17 1.03 0.95 7.12
C THR A 17 1.17 1.42 5.68
N GLY A 18 2.09 0.82 4.95
CA GLY A 18 2.31 1.10 3.54
C GLY A 18 1.98 -0.15 2.74
N LEU A 19 0.75 -0.27 2.27
CA LEU A 19 0.35 -1.28 1.30
C LEU A 19 -0.34 -0.57 0.14
N GLY A 20 0.23 -0.75 -1.03
CA GLY A 20 -0.38 -0.40 -2.28
C GLY A 20 0.41 -1.03 -3.41
N LEU A 21 -0.34 -1.44 -4.41
CA LEU A 21 0.15 -2.18 -5.55
C LEU A 21 0.83 -1.20 -6.51
N SER A 22 2.16 -1.10 -6.41
CA SER A 22 2.99 -0.27 -7.29
C SER A 22 3.76 -1.11 -8.29
N LEU A 23 3.91 -0.58 -9.51
CA LEU A 23 4.79 -1.08 -10.54
C LEU A 23 6.15 -0.36 -10.44
N GLY A 24 7.23 -1.09 -10.73
CA GLY A 24 8.60 -0.62 -10.60
C GLY A 24 8.91 0.68 -11.36
N VAL A 25 9.93 1.39 -10.89
CA VAL A 25 10.41 2.64 -11.46
C VAL A 25 11.01 2.40 -12.85
N ARG A 26 10.54 3.13 -13.87
CA ARG A 26 11.13 3.12 -15.22
C ARG A 26 11.92 4.40 -15.45
N ALA A 27 13.18 4.26 -15.87
CA ALA A 27 13.85 5.29 -16.65
C ALA A 27 13.19 5.31 -18.04
N THR A 28 13.06 6.48 -18.64
CA THR A 28 12.34 6.66 -19.91
C THR A 28 13.05 5.96 -21.07
N ASP A 29 12.74 4.68 -21.29
CA ASP A 29 12.91 4.00 -22.56
C ASP A 29 11.62 3.22 -22.84
N GLY A 30 10.89 3.69 -23.84
CA GLY A 30 9.57 3.18 -24.19
C GLY A 30 9.65 1.78 -24.81
N GLU A 31 9.02 0.81 -24.15
CA GLU A 31 8.23 -0.24 -24.80
C GLU A 31 7.21 -0.78 -23.78
N GLY A 32 5.94 -0.73 -24.18
CA GLY A 32 4.77 -0.73 -23.31
C GLY A 32 4.35 -2.11 -22.82
N LEU A 33 3.84 -2.15 -21.58
CA LEU A 33 2.85 -3.13 -21.17
C LEU A 33 1.70 -3.13 -22.19
N SER A 34 1.23 -4.33 -22.55
CA SER A 34 0.09 -4.57 -23.43
C SER A 34 -1.01 -3.54 -23.22
N THR A 35 -1.38 -2.82 -24.28
CA THR A 35 -2.33 -1.72 -24.21
C THR A 35 -3.73 -2.26 -23.92
N SER A 36 -4.09 -2.36 -22.64
CA SER A 36 -5.47 -2.14 -22.25
C SER A 36 -5.88 -0.77 -22.79
N SER A 37 -7.13 -0.65 -23.24
CA SER A 37 -7.67 0.64 -23.68
C SER A 37 -7.74 1.59 -22.48
N LYS A 38 -6.64 2.31 -22.20
CA LYS A 38 -6.58 3.31 -21.15
C LYS A 38 -7.11 4.66 -21.65
N LYS A 39 -7.94 5.32 -20.85
CA LYS A 39 -8.48 6.66 -21.12
C LYS A 39 -7.89 7.64 -20.12
N LEU A 40 -7.17 8.65 -20.62
CA LEU A 40 -6.66 9.73 -19.77
C LEU A 40 -7.84 10.53 -19.21
N LEU A 41 -7.94 10.61 -17.88
CA LEU A 41 -8.96 11.41 -17.19
C LEU A 41 -8.40 12.77 -16.76
N HIS A 42 -7.22 12.77 -16.15
CA HIS A 42 -6.61 13.99 -15.61
C HIS A 42 -5.12 14.07 -15.93
N ARG A 43 -4.67 15.29 -16.25
CA ARG A 43 -3.26 15.69 -16.30
C ARG A 43 -3.08 16.86 -15.35
N ILE A 44 -2.25 16.67 -14.32
CA ILE A 44 -1.97 17.68 -13.30
C ILE A 44 -0.48 18.04 -13.41
N ASP A 45 -0.21 19.31 -13.67
CA ASP A 45 1.14 19.87 -13.65
C ASP A 45 1.38 20.48 -12.27
N CYS A 46 2.18 19.80 -11.45
CA CYS A 46 2.41 20.21 -10.08
C CYS A 46 3.11 21.57 -9.98
N THR A 47 3.71 22.08 -11.05
CA THR A 47 4.43 23.36 -11.08
C THR A 47 3.51 24.57 -11.31
N THR A 48 2.22 24.32 -11.56
CA THR A 48 1.19 25.35 -11.74
C THR A 48 0.39 25.58 -10.46
N ASP A 49 -0.23 26.75 -10.36
CA ASP A 49 -1.12 27.08 -9.25
C ASP A 49 -2.57 26.69 -9.58
N TYR A 50 -3.23 26.12 -8.59
CA TYR A 50 -4.61 25.66 -8.69
C TYR A 50 -5.47 26.31 -7.60
N PRO A 51 -6.79 26.43 -7.84
CA PRO A 51 -7.71 26.89 -6.81
C PRO A 51 -7.79 25.91 -5.62
N SER A 52 -8.23 26.40 -4.47
CA SER A 52 -8.19 25.68 -3.18
C SER A 52 -9.13 24.46 -3.09
N ASP A 53 -10.10 24.36 -4.00
CA ASP A 53 -10.93 23.18 -4.22
C ASP A 53 -10.14 22.06 -4.90
N ARG A 54 -9.15 22.39 -5.75
CA ARG A 54 -8.31 21.42 -6.48
C ARG A 54 -6.94 21.17 -5.87
N TYR A 55 -6.42 22.08 -5.06
CA TYR A 55 -5.11 21.97 -4.44
C TYR A 55 -5.14 22.35 -2.96
N PHE A 56 -4.29 21.70 -2.18
CA PHE A 56 -4.05 22.05 -0.78
C PHE A 56 -2.60 21.79 -0.39
N SER A 57 -2.14 22.50 0.63
CA SER A 57 -0.83 22.29 1.23
C SER A 57 -0.83 22.55 2.73
N THR A 58 0.19 22.02 3.41
CA THR A 58 0.47 22.25 4.83
C THR A 58 1.97 22.53 4.98
N GLU A 59 2.31 23.53 5.80
CA GLU A 59 3.67 24.08 5.91
C GLU A 59 4.18 24.74 4.62
N ASN A 60 5.49 24.92 4.51
CA ASN A 60 6.10 25.55 3.34
C ASN A 60 6.11 24.60 2.15
N VAL A 61 5.43 24.97 1.07
CA VAL A 61 5.42 24.23 -0.20
C VAL A 61 5.71 25.22 -1.32
N ARG A 62 6.64 24.86 -2.20
CA ARG A 62 7.09 25.75 -3.28
C ARG A 62 7.38 24.98 -4.56
N VAL A 63 7.34 25.69 -5.68
CA VAL A 63 7.90 25.20 -6.94
C VAL A 63 9.40 25.49 -6.95
N VAL A 64 10.19 24.51 -7.34
CA VAL A 64 11.66 24.58 -7.40
C VAL A 64 12.10 24.22 -8.81
N ASP A 65 13.10 24.96 -9.31
CA ASP A 65 13.88 24.59 -10.50
C ASP A 65 15.13 23.85 -10.02
N GLY A 66 15.09 22.52 -10.06
CA GLY A 66 16.16 21.63 -9.59
C GLY A 66 16.91 20.93 -10.72
N PRO A 67 17.94 20.13 -10.40
CA PRO A 67 18.73 19.39 -11.39
C PRO A 67 17.90 18.45 -12.28
N ALA A 68 16.87 17.80 -11.73
CA ALA A 68 15.95 16.92 -12.47
C ALA A 68 14.86 17.68 -13.25
N GLY A 69 14.85 19.02 -13.20
CA GLY A 69 13.84 19.88 -13.81
C GLY A 69 12.98 20.61 -12.77
N ARG A 70 11.82 21.08 -13.22
CA ARG A 70 10.90 21.88 -12.41
C ARG A 70 9.86 21.01 -11.73
N TYR A 71 9.68 21.17 -10.42
CA TYR A 71 8.74 20.37 -9.62
C TYR A 71 8.21 21.13 -8.40
N ARG A 72 7.11 20.66 -7.82
CA ARG A 72 6.63 21.15 -6.51
C ARG A 72 7.23 20.32 -5.40
N GLU A 73 7.67 20.98 -4.34
CA GLU A 73 8.38 20.40 -3.22
C GLU A 73 7.78 20.88 -1.89
N ALA A 74 7.54 19.93 -1.00
CA ALA A 74 7.19 20.18 0.40
C ALA A 74 8.43 20.51 1.24
N GLU A 75 8.23 21.05 2.43
CA GLU A 75 9.32 21.26 3.37
C GLU A 75 9.94 19.91 3.75
N GLY A 76 11.25 19.90 4.01
CA GLY A 76 11.97 18.73 4.53
C GLY A 76 11.64 18.44 6.00
N LYS A 77 10.41 18.70 6.43
CA LYS A 77 9.91 18.50 7.79
C LYS A 77 8.85 17.40 7.74
N PRO A 78 8.90 16.39 8.62
CA PRO A 78 7.88 15.35 8.69
C PRO A 78 6.47 15.94 8.74
N LEU A 79 5.56 15.32 7.99
CA LEU A 79 4.15 15.72 7.82
C LEU A 79 3.91 16.99 6.99
N SER A 80 4.95 17.70 6.52
CA SER A 80 4.79 18.70 5.46
C SER A 80 4.27 18.04 4.19
N ARG A 81 3.30 18.66 3.52
CA ARG A 81 2.58 17.99 2.43
C ARG A 81 1.89 18.95 1.48
N PHE A 82 1.66 18.46 0.28
CA PHE A 82 0.73 19.06 -0.68
C PHE A 82 -0.09 17.97 -1.36
N GLY A 83 -1.22 18.33 -1.94
CA GLY A 83 -2.06 17.38 -2.62
C GLY A 83 -3.02 18.02 -3.61
N TYR A 84 -3.57 17.17 -4.47
CA TYR A 84 -4.49 17.56 -5.52
C TYR A 84 -5.77 16.75 -5.40
N ARG A 85 -6.91 17.39 -5.71
CA ARG A 85 -8.21 16.74 -5.80
C ARG A 85 -8.59 16.54 -7.26
N PHE A 86 -9.20 15.40 -7.56
CA PHE A 86 -9.65 15.04 -8.90
C PHE A 86 -10.92 14.21 -8.83
N GLU A 87 -11.63 14.14 -9.95
CA GLU A 87 -12.93 13.45 -10.03
C GLU A 87 -12.83 12.16 -10.86
N ILE A 88 -13.52 11.11 -10.42
CA ILE A 88 -13.64 9.84 -11.12
C ILE A 88 -15.11 9.52 -11.34
N GLU A 89 -15.47 9.16 -12.57
CA GLU A 89 -16.84 8.77 -12.89
C GLU A 89 -17.11 7.31 -12.54
N ARG A 90 -16.16 6.41 -12.84
CA ARG A 90 -16.31 4.95 -12.72
C ARG A 90 -15.60 4.38 -11.50
N VAL A 91 -16.23 4.51 -10.34
CA VAL A 91 -15.75 3.87 -9.09
C VAL A 91 -15.77 2.34 -9.17
N GLY A 92 -14.93 1.69 -8.36
CA GLY A 92 -14.81 0.23 -8.26
C GLY A 92 -14.18 -0.46 -9.48
N LYS A 93 -13.68 0.32 -10.45
CA LYS A 93 -12.94 -0.17 -11.63
C LYS A 93 -11.47 0.23 -11.55
N PRO A 94 -10.55 -0.54 -12.16
CA PRO A 94 -9.13 -0.24 -12.07
C PRO A 94 -8.80 1.10 -12.73
N HIS A 95 -7.97 1.88 -12.06
CA HIS A 95 -7.39 3.13 -12.53
C HIS A 95 -5.87 3.07 -12.34
N LEU A 96 -5.15 3.92 -13.07
CA LEU A 96 -3.71 4.06 -12.95
C LEU A 96 -3.35 5.51 -12.61
N ALA A 97 -2.59 5.68 -11.55
CA ALA A 97 -1.89 6.93 -11.25
C ALA A 97 -0.43 6.81 -11.73
N LEU A 98 -0.05 7.66 -12.68
CA LEU A 98 1.33 7.84 -13.11
C LEU A 98 1.87 9.10 -12.44
N ILE A 99 2.90 8.96 -11.62
CA ILE A 99 3.50 10.04 -10.85
C ILE A 99 4.91 10.27 -11.34
N ARG A 100 5.20 11.51 -11.75
CA ARG A 100 6.55 11.96 -12.11
C ARG A 100 7.18 12.69 -10.94
N PHE A 101 8.33 12.21 -10.47
CA PHE A 101 9.03 12.75 -9.31
C PHE A 101 10.54 12.90 -9.54
N PRO A 102 11.20 13.88 -8.90
CA PRO A 102 12.63 14.11 -9.09
C PRO A 102 13.50 13.19 -8.20
N ASP A 103 14.47 12.51 -8.82
CA ASP A 103 15.52 11.73 -8.14
C ASP A 103 16.86 12.50 -8.14
N ASP A 104 16.83 13.71 -7.58
CA ASP A 104 17.95 14.67 -7.58
C ASP A 104 18.56 14.91 -6.19
N LYS A 105 17.92 14.44 -5.13
CA LYS A 105 18.41 14.46 -3.75
C LYS A 105 17.76 13.38 -2.92
N ARG A 106 18.20 13.24 -1.68
CA ARG A 106 17.60 12.30 -0.72
C ARG A 106 16.15 12.71 -0.43
N ARG A 107 15.23 11.77 -0.62
CA ARG A 107 13.80 11.95 -0.33
C ARG A 107 13.26 10.69 0.32
N PHE A 108 12.28 10.90 1.18
CA PHE A 108 11.49 9.84 1.75
C PHE A 108 10.09 10.37 1.94
N MET A 109 9.22 10.02 0.99
CA MET A 109 7.86 10.52 0.93
C MET A 109 6.84 9.40 0.84
N CYS A 110 5.70 9.65 1.47
CA CYS A 110 4.52 8.85 1.31
C CYS A 110 3.59 9.55 0.32
N VAL A 111 3.15 8.81 -0.69
CA VAL A 111 2.06 9.19 -1.57
C VAL A 111 0.82 8.47 -1.10
N MET A 112 -0.28 9.18 -0.87
CA MET A 112 -1.50 8.60 -0.30
C MET A 112 -2.77 9.32 -0.76
N ASP A 113 -3.90 8.63 -0.78
CA ASP A 113 -5.21 9.24 -1.03
C ASP A 113 -5.72 10.11 0.14
N GLY A 114 -5.13 9.95 1.33
CA GLY A 114 -5.37 10.75 2.53
C GLY A 114 -6.47 10.25 3.46
N THR A 115 -7.19 9.18 3.11
CA THR A 115 -8.29 8.63 3.92
C THR A 115 -8.29 7.12 4.04
N THR A 116 -7.71 6.42 3.07
CA THR A 116 -7.69 4.97 2.92
C THR A 116 -6.30 4.53 2.46
N TYR A 117 -6.19 3.27 2.04
CA TYR A 117 -5.00 2.70 1.42
C TYR A 117 -5.31 2.23 0.00
N ASP A 118 -6.25 2.89 -0.68
CA ASP A 118 -6.65 2.49 -2.03
C ASP A 118 -5.59 2.93 -3.04
N LEU A 119 -4.98 4.09 -2.78
CA LEU A 119 -3.86 4.65 -3.53
C LEU A 119 -2.81 5.13 -2.52
N THR A 120 -1.93 4.20 -2.11
CA THR A 120 -0.82 4.48 -1.19
C THR A 120 0.49 3.88 -1.69
N THR A 121 1.58 4.64 -1.73
CA THR A 121 2.92 4.12 -2.03
C THR A 121 4.01 4.94 -1.34
N GLY A 122 5.15 4.32 -1.08
CA GLY A 122 6.34 4.99 -0.55
C GLY A 122 7.36 5.21 -1.66
N ILE A 123 7.92 6.41 -1.73
CA ILE A 123 9.00 6.74 -2.67
C ILE A 123 10.19 7.23 -1.86
N PHE A 124 11.34 6.59 -2.06
CA PHE A 124 12.61 7.07 -1.51
C PHE A 124 13.66 7.16 -2.62
N THR A 125 14.55 8.14 -2.48
CA THR A 125 15.64 8.42 -3.42
C THR A 125 16.93 8.62 -2.64
N GLY A 126 18.06 8.26 -3.25
CA GLY A 126 19.37 8.35 -2.60
C GLY A 126 19.58 7.35 -1.45
N GLY A 127 20.35 7.76 -0.44
CA GLY A 127 20.71 6.90 0.69
C GLY A 127 21.79 5.89 0.31
N ALA A 128 21.46 4.59 0.38
CA ALA A 128 22.37 3.54 -0.08
C ALA A 128 22.44 3.43 -1.62
N GLN A 129 21.46 4.00 -2.32
CA GLN A 129 21.40 4.02 -3.78
C GLN A 129 21.93 5.36 -4.32
N PRO A 130 22.63 5.36 -5.47
CA PRO A 130 23.02 6.60 -6.14
C PRO A 130 21.77 7.36 -6.63
N LEU A 131 21.86 8.69 -6.65
CA LEU A 131 20.85 9.53 -7.29
C LEU A 131 21.06 9.49 -8.81
N SER A 132 19.98 9.25 -9.57
CA SER A 132 20.04 9.33 -11.04
C SER A 132 20.22 10.77 -11.55
N GLY A 133 19.70 11.75 -10.80
CA GLY A 133 19.61 13.14 -11.25
C GLY A 133 18.48 13.38 -12.26
N GLU A 134 17.63 12.39 -12.50
CA GLU A 134 16.59 12.40 -13.53
C GLU A 134 15.18 12.54 -12.94
N MET A 135 14.21 12.81 -13.80
CA MET A 135 12.79 12.72 -13.46
C MET A 135 12.34 11.28 -13.68
N LEU A 136 11.90 10.62 -12.61
CA LEU A 136 11.48 9.22 -12.63
C LEU A 136 9.96 9.10 -12.57
N GLU A 137 9.47 7.93 -12.96
CA GLU A 137 8.05 7.59 -12.99
C GLU A 137 7.76 6.40 -12.07
N VAL A 138 6.66 6.52 -11.32
CA VAL A 138 6.04 5.37 -10.65
C VAL A 138 4.59 5.25 -11.10
N GLU A 139 4.20 4.01 -11.39
CA GLU A 139 2.86 3.63 -11.79
C GLU A 139 2.17 2.90 -10.63
N GLN A 140 0.97 3.35 -10.26
CA GLN A 140 0.17 2.73 -9.21
C GLN A 140 -1.23 2.44 -9.70
N VAL A 141 -1.60 1.15 -9.65
CA VAL A 141 -2.98 0.72 -9.92
C VAL A 141 -3.80 0.90 -8.65
N PHE A 142 -5.03 1.41 -8.79
CA PHE A 142 -5.95 1.60 -7.68
C PHE A 142 -7.41 1.41 -8.11
N TRP A 143 -8.28 1.11 -7.14
CA TRP A 143 -9.73 1.03 -7.36
C TRP A 143 -10.41 2.10 -6.50
N PRO A 144 -10.87 3.21 -7.10
CA PRO A 144 -11.45 4.31 -6.35
C PRO A 144 -12.80 3.92 -5.76
N ARG A 145 -12.99 4.20 -4.46
CA ARG A 145 -14.26 4.03 -3.75
C ARG A 145 -15.25 5.17 -4.02
N TRP A 146 -14.72 6.38 -4.25
CA TRP A 146 -15.51 7.59 -4.39
C TRP A 146 -15.22 8.32 -5.69
N LYS A 147 -16.16 9.19 -6.07
CA LYS A 147 -16.00 10.05 -7.24
C LYS A 147 -15.07 11.21 -6.98
N ASP A 148 -14.99 11.70 -5.75
CA ASP A 148 -14.07 12.76 -5.34
C ASP A 148 -12.87 12.14 -4.63
N CYS A 149 -11.73 12.17 -5.32
CA CYS A 149 -10.47 11.58 -4.90
C CYS A 149 -9.44 12.67 -4.59
N SER A 150 -8.40 12.30 -3.85
CA SER A 150 -7.20 13.11 -3.67
C SER A 150 -5.94 12.29 -3.83
N LEU A 151 -4.84 12.98 -4.12
CA LEU A 151 -3.49 12.43 -4.06
C LEU A 151 -2.60 13.39 -3.27
N VAL A 152 -1.97 12.88 -2.21
CA VAL A 152 -1.19 13.65 -1.24
C VAL A 152 0.25 13.18 -1.26
N PHE A 153 1.17 14.13 -1.32
CA PHE A 153 2.61 13.93 -1.23
C PHE A 153 3.06 14.46 0.12
N MET A 154 3.51 13.57 1.01
CA MET A 154 3.87 13.91 2.38
C MET A 154 5.32 13.55 2.66
N THR A 155 6.07 14.52 3.19
CA THR A 155 7.42 14.30 3.71
C THR A 155 7.34 13.38 4.93
N TRP A 156 8.02 12.24 4.86
CA TRP A 156 8.11 11.29 5.97
C TRP A 156 9.43 11.45 6.73
N GLY A 157 10.52 11.66 6.01
CA GLY A 157 11.86 11.81 6.59
C GLY A 157 12.28 13.25 6.87
N GLU A 158 13.04 13.46 7.94
CA GLU A 158 13.65 14.75 8.28
C GLU A 158 14.75 15.10 7.25
N GLY A 159 14.64 16.28 6.64
CA GLY A 159 15.51 16.73 5.56
C GLY A 159 15.28 16.01 4.21
N GLU A 160 14.22 15.22 4.09
CA GLU A 160 13.96 14.34 2.93
C GLU A 160 12.64 14.70 2.21
N PRO A 161 12.55 15.91 1.61
CA PRO A 161 11.28 16.51 1.21
C PRO A 161 10.53 15.72 0.13
N ALA A 162 9.21 15.64 0.27
CA ALA A 162 8.32 15.14 -0.77
C ALA A 162 8.29 16.07 -1.99
N ALA A 163 8.27 15.51 -3.19
CA ALA A 163 8.19 16.28 -4.42
C ALA A 163 7.51 15.53 -5.57
N ALA A 164 6.86 16.28 -6.45
CA ALA A 164 6.26 15.77 -7.67
C ALA A 164 6.27 16.84 -8.76
N ALA A 165 6.51 16.43 -10.00
CA ALA A 165 6.47 17.29 -11.18
C ALA A 165 5.12 17.22 -11.89
N SER A 166 4.53 16.03 -12.03
CA SER A 166 3.21 15.87 -12.63
C SER A 166 2.54 14.57 -12.20
N ILE A 167 1.22 14.54 -12.39
CA ILE A 167 0.37 13.37 -12.15
C ILE A 167 -0.50 13.16 -13.39
N GLU A 168 -0.63 11.92 -13.83
CA GLU A 168 -1.65 11.51 -14.78
C GLU A 168 -2.55 10.45 -14.16
N ILE A 169 -3.87 10.63 -14.31
CA ILE A 169 -4.87 9.66 -13.86
C ILE A 169 -5.53 9.06 -15.09
N TRP A 170 -5.46 7.74 -15.21
CA TRP A 170 -6.00 6.98 -16.32
C TRP A 170 -7.10 6.04 -15.82
N GLU A 171 -8.21 6.00 -16.54
CA GLU A 171 -9.21 4.94 -16.41
C GLU A 171 -8.73 3.72 -17.21
N LEU A 172 -8.76 2.54 -16.60
CA LEU A 172 -8.45 1.29 -17.27
C LEU A 172 -9.76 0.55 -17.58
N HIS A 173 -9.89 0.06 -18.81
CA HIS A 173 -11.04 -0.78 -19.18
C HIS A 173 -11.03 -2.10 -18.38
N ASP A 174 -9.85 -2.71 -18.31
CA ASP A 174 -9.51 -3.96 -17.64
C ASP A 174 -8.02 -3.94 -17.25
N LEU A 175 -7.62 -4.95 -16.47
CA LEU A 175 -6.22 -5.28 -16.19
C LEU A 175 -5.88 -6.60 -16.89
N PRO A 176 -5.47 -6.56 -18.18
CA PRO A 176 -5.17 -7.77 -18.91
C PRO A 176 -3.99 -8.51 -18.24
N PRO A 177 -4.01 -9.85 -18.18
CA PRO A 177 -2.90 -10.62 -17.66
C PRO A 177 -1.63 -10.35 -18.47
N VAL A 178 -0.48 -10.35 -17.81
CA VAL A 178 0.80 -10.31 -18.53
C VAL A 178 0.96 -11.58 -19.37
N ASP A 179 1.49 -11.44 -20.58
CA ASP A 179 1.83 -12.58 -21.41
C ASP A 179 3.06 -13.30 -20.83
N ASP A 180 2.86 -14.54 -20.38
CA ASP A 180 3.91 -15.37 -19.79
C ASP A 180 4.57 -16.31 -20.81
N SER A 181 4.22 -16.21 -22.10
CA SER A 181 4.76 -17.05 -23.17
C SER A 181 6.29 -16.96 -23.34
N GLY A 182 6.93 -15.91 -22.80
CA GLY A 182 8.38 -15.70 -22.78
C GLY A 182 9.11 -16.09 -21.49
N ALA A 183 8.41 -16.46 -20.41
CA ALA A 183 9.00 -16.70 -19.08
C ALA A 183 9.93 -17.93 -19.01
N SER A 184 9.97 -18.73 -20.08
CA SER A 184 10.74 -19.97 -20.24
C SER A 184 12.25 -19.83 -20.01
N LEU A 185 12.85 -18.66 -20.24
CA LEU A 185 14.31 -18.46 -20.09
C LEU A 185 14.77 -18.16 -18.64
N LEU A 186 13.85 -17.81 -17.74
CA LEU A 186 14.14 -17.48 -16.32
C LEU A 186 13.34 -18.33 -15.32
N ALA A 187 12.51 -19.25 -15.81
CA ALA A 187 11.70 -20.15 -15.00
C ALA A 187 12.55 -20.83 -13.91
N GLY A 188 12.25 -20.53 -12.65
CA GLY A 188 12.88 -21.12 -11.47
C GLY A 188 14.02 -20.34 -10.80
N ARG A 189 14.39 -19.12 -11.22
CA ARG A 189 15.49 -18.36 -10.56
C ARG A 189 15.06 -17.18 -9.69
N ARG A 190 13.89 -16.59 -9.93
CA ARG A 190 13.34 -15.48 -9.13
C ARG A 190 11.83 -15.61 -9.02
N GLN A 191 11.32 -15.57 -7.80
CA GLN A 191 9.90 -15.41 -7.50
C GLN A 191 9.64 -13.92 -7.23
N ILE A 192 8.53 -13.41 -7.77
CA ILE A 192 8.02 -12.07 -7.47
C ILE A 192 6.60 -12.28 -6.92
N GLY A 193 6.29 -11.58 -5.85
CA GLY A 193 5.04 -11.77 -5.14
C GLY A 193 4.59 -10.53 -4.39
N ILE A 194 3.33 -10.57 -4.00
CA ILE A 194 2.70 -9.55 -3.19
C ILE A 194 2.77 -10.01 -1.73
N GLN A 195 3.23 -9.12 -0.86
CA GLN A 195 3.29 -9.37 0.57
C GLN A 195 2.44 -8.35 1.31
N TYR A 196 1.62 -8.83 2.25
CA TYR A 196 0.97 -8.00 3.27
C TYR A 196 1.68 -8.21 4.61
N GLU A 197 1.97 -7.13 5.32
CA GLU A 197 2.49 -7.20 6.69
C GLU A 197 1.36 -7.26 7.72
N ASP A 198 0.35 -6.40 7.52
CA ASP A 198 -0.84 -6.32 8.37
C ASP A 198 -2.07 -6.97 7.71
N PRO A 199 -2.76 -7.90 8.41
CA PRO A 199 -3.95 -8.57 7.88
C PRO A 199 -5.23 -7.74 8.01
N CYS A 200 -5.18 -6.61 8.74
CA CYS A 200 -6.36 -5.84 9.09
C CYS A 200 -6.79 -4.83 8.01
N GLY A 201 -5.99 -4.64 6.96
CA GLY A 201 -6.22 -3.62 5.93
C GLY A 201 -7.22 -3.95 4.83
N ILE A 202 -7.78 -5.16 4.77
CA ILE A 202 -8.58 -5.65 3.63
C ILE A 202 -9.71 -4.67 3.24
N GLY A 203 -10.52 -4.25 4.21
CA GLY A 203 -11.65 -3.33 3.97
C GLY A 203 -11.24 -1.86 3.81
N ALA A 204 -9.94 -1.56 3.90
CA ALA A 204 -9.38 -0.21 3.84
C ALA A 204 -8.37 -0.01 2.70
N ALA A 205 -8.06 -1.07 1.95
CA ALA A 205 -7.10 -1.08 0.86
C ALA A 205 -7.74 -1.58 -0.45
N GLU A 206 -7.07 -1.32 -1.57
CA GLU A 206 -7.49 -1.74 -2.92
C GLU A 206 -8.95 -1.42 -3.26
N GLY A 207 -9.53 -0.37 -2.67
CA GLY A 207 -10.93 0.03 -2.85
C GLY A 207 -11.96 -0.95 -2.29
N ALA A 208 -11.54 -2.04 -1.63
CA ALA A 208 -12.39 -3.19 -1.34
C ALA A 208 -13.26 -2.97 -0.09
N MET A 209 -14.53 -3.33 -0.18
CA MET A 209 -15.51 -3.23 0.92
C MET A 209 -15.60 -4.52 1.74
N ASN A 210 -15.09 -5.63 1.21
CA ASN A 210 -15.10 -6.94 1.83
C ASN A 210 -13.94 -7.80 1.30
N ARG A 211 -13.75 -8.97 1.91
CA ARG A 211 -12.66 -9.91 1.60
C ARG A 211 -12.72 -10.49 0.18
N GLU A 212 -13.91 -10.79 -0.32
CA GLU A 212 -14.08 -11.36 -1.66
C GLU A 212 -13.64 -10.36 -2.73
N GLU A 213 -14.12 -9.12 -2.63
CA GLU A 213 -13.74 -8.03 -3.54
C GLU A 213 -12.24 -7.71 -3.45
N TRP A 214 -11.67 -7.73 -2.25
CA TRP A 214 -10.23 -7.55 -2.07
C TRP A 214 -9.44 -8.67 -2.74
N LEU A 215 -9.84 -9.92 -2.51
CA LEU A 215 -9.17 -11.08 -3.09
C LEU A 215 -9.28 -11.06 -4.62
N ASP A 216 -10.40 -10.61 -5.19
CA ASP A 216 -10.58 -10.48 -6.64
C ASP A 216 -9.54 -9.52 -7.22
N ARG A 217 -9.34 -8.37 -6.56
CA ARG A 217 -8.41 -7.33 -7.01
C ARG A 217 -6.96 -7.73 -6.84
N VAL A 218 -6.61 -8.43 -5.77
CA VAL A 218 -5.27 -8.99 -5.57
C VAL A 218 -4.95 -10.01 -6.67
N ILE A 219 -5.90 -10.90 -7.00
CA ILE A 219 -5.72 -11.88 -8.09
C ILE A 219 -5.63 -11.17 -9.45
N GLU A 220 -6.53 -10.23 -9.73
CA GLU A 220 -6.54 -9.44 -10.97
C GLU A 220 -5.19 -8.73 -11.16
N TYR A 221 -4.67 -8.08 -10.11
CA TYR A 221 -3.37 -7.42 -10.15
C TYR A 221 -2.21 -8.40 -10.28
N SER A 222 -2.26 -9.53 -9.58
CA SER A 222 -1.23 -10.58 -9.67
C SER A 222 -1.08 -11.08 -11.10
N ARG A 223 -2.20 -11.34 -11.77
CA ARG A 223 -2.25 -11.72 -13.19
C ARG A 223 -1.72 -10.62 -14.09
N HIS A 224 -2.14 -9.38 -13.87
CA HIS A 224 -1.70 -8.23 -14.66
C HIS A 224 -0.18 -8.00 -14.58
N THR A 225 0.41 -8.25 -13.42
CA THR A 225 1.83 -7.98 -13.16
C THR A 225 2.74 -9.20 -13.25
N GLY A 226 2.16 -10.40 -13.43
CA GLY A 226 2.90 -11.66 -13.48
C GLY A 226 3.42 -12.14 -12.12
N GLN A 227 2.90 -11.59 -11.04
CA GLN A 227 3.26 -12.02 -9.69
C GLN A 227 2.53 -13.31 -9.35
N LYS A 228 3.27 -14.33 -8.94
CA LYS A 228 2.72 -15.67 -8.69
C LYS A 228 2.73 -16.07 -7.23
N LEU A 229 3.42 -15.34 -6.36
CA LEU A 229 3.47 -15.62 -4.93
C LEU A 229 2.65 -14.61 -4.15
N PHE A 230 1.83 -15.09 -3.21
CA PHE A 230 1.17 -14.26 -2.22
C PHE A 230 1.64 -14.62 -0.82
N ALA A 231 2.28 -13.67 -0.14
CA ALA A 231 2.69 -13.82 1.24
C ALA A 231 1.73 -13.05 2.16
N TYR A 232 1.00 -13.75 3.02
CA TYR A 232 -0.01 -13.14 3.88
C TYR A 232 0.07 -13.64 5.32
N PRO A 233 -0.12 -12.78 6.34
CA PRO A 233 -0.08 -13.21 7.73
C PRO A 233 -1.22 -14.18 8.01
N MET A 234 -0.93 -15.40 8.46
CA MET A 234 -1.93 -16.35 9.00
C MET A 234 -2.03 -16.27 10.53
N ALA A 235 -0.96 -15.80 11.17
CA ALA A 235 -0.93 -15.43 12.57
C ALA A 235 -0.34 -14.03 12.68
N TRP A 236 -0.98 -13.16 13.46
CA TRP A 236 -0.57 -11.77 13.59
C TRP A 236 -0.59 -11.33 15.04
N TYR A 237 0.60 -11.03 15.53
CA TYR A 237 0.99 -10.50 16.85
C TYR A 237 0.58 -11.31 18.08
N HIS A 238 -0.66 -11.80 18.14
CA HIS A 238 -1.27 -12.41 19.33
C HIS A 238 -1.87 -13.80 19.09
N GLY A 239 -1.95 -14.25 17.83
CA GLY A 239 -2.42 -15.60 17.53
C GLY A 239 -2.89 -15.79 16.10
N PRO A 240 -3.48 -16.95 15.80
CA PRO A 240 -4.05 -17.28 14.51
C PRO A 240 -5.21 -16.37 14.09
N LEU A 241 -5.30 -16.09 12.80
CA LEU A 241 -6.38 -15.35 12.15
C LEU A 241 -7.47 -16.24 11.55
N PHE A 242 -7.39 -17.53 11.85
CA PHE A 242 -8.27 -18.61 11.40
C PHE A 242 -8.70 -19.45 12.61
N PRO A 243 -9.79 -20.26 12.51
CA PRO A 243 -10.19 -21.16 13.58
C PRO A 243 -9.06 -22.08 14.05
N SER A 244 -8.65 -21.94 15.30
CA SER A 244 -7.63 -22.80 15.91
C SER A 244 -8.21 -23.58 17.08
N GLN A 245 -7.91 -24.88 17.14
CA GLN A 245 -8.25 -25.75 18.27
C GLN A 245 -7.20 -25.69 19.40
N ARG A 246 -6.05 -25.05 19.14
CA ARG A 246 -4.89 -25.06 20.04
C ARG A 246 -4.61 -23.70 20.66
N GLU A 247 -4.91 -22.63 19.94
CA GLU A 247 -4.58 -21.26 20.32
C GLU A 247 -5.83 -20.38 20.23
N PRO A 248 -5.98 -19.36 21.10
CA PRO A 248 -6.98 -18.33 20.90
C PRO A 248 -6.81 -17.66 19.54
N ALA A 249 -7.87 -17.65 18.75
CA ALA A 249 -7.89 -17.01 17.44
C ALA A 249 -8.60 -15.66 17.50
N GLY A 250 -8.28 -14.79 16.57
CA GLY A 250 -9.00 -13.53 16.41
C GLY A 250 -8.79 -12.95 15.04
N ALA A 251 -9.74 -12.13 14.58
CA ALA A 251 -9.56 -11.32 13.39
C ALA A 251 -9.85 -9.87 13.75
N LEU A 252 -8.96 -8.98 13.33
CA LEU A 252 -9.13 -7.54 13.33
C LEU A 252 -9.16 -7.07 11.88
N GLU A 253 -10.10 -6.19 11.57
CA GLU A 253 -10.29 -5.66 10.23
C GLU A 253 -10.67 -4.17 10.31
N ILE A 254 -10.06 -3.37 9.47
CA ILE A 254 -10.40 -1.97 9.22
C ILE A 254 -11.26 -1.96 7.96
N VAL A 255 -12.46 -1.40 8.06
CA VAL A 255 -13.37 -1.23 6.93
C VAL A 255 -13.67 0.25 6.76
N VAL A 256 -13.51 0.74 5.53
CA VAL A 256 -13.91 2.10 5.17
C VAL A 256 -15.26 2.06 4.48
N THR A 257 -16.27 2.75 5.03
CA THR A 257 -17.62 2.70 4.47
C THR A 257 -17.96 3.91 3.59
N PRO A 258 -19.07 3.88 2.82
CA PRO A 258 -19.45 4.98 1.94
C PRO A 258 -19.59 6.34 2.64
N ASP A 259 -19.80 6.35 3.95
CA ASP A 259 -19.84 7.56 4.77
C ASP A 259 -18.48 8.19 5.06
N ARG A 260 -17.40 7.61 4.50
CA ARG A 260 -16.00 8.04 4.64
C ARG A 260 -15.41 7.87 6.05
N ASN A 261 -16.05 7.06 6.89
CA ASN A 261 -15.52 6.67 8.18
C ASN A 261 -14.81 5.31 8.10
N GLN A 262 -13.75 5.19 8.90
CA GLN A 262 -13.07 3.93 9.18
C GLN A 262 -13.69 3.29 10.41
N TYR A 263 -13.94 1.99 10.33
CA TYR A 263 -14.48 1.18 11.41
C TYR A 263 -13.56 0.02 11.71
N LEU A 264 -13.35 -0.22 12.99
CA LEU A 264 -12.71 -1.44 13.47
C LEU A 264 -13.77 -2.52 13.67
N ARG A 265 -13.62 -3.63 12.97
CA ARG A 265 -14.36 -4.87 13.20
C ARG A 265 -13.40 -5.87 13.83
N TRP A 266 -13.83 -6.50 14.92
CA TRP A 266 -13.05 -7.56 15.55
C TRP A 266 -13.94 -8.74 15.95
N THR A 267 -13.34 -9.93 16.01
CA THR A 267 -13.98 -11.16 16.51
C THR A 267 -12.93 -12.08 17.13
N THR A 268 -13.32 -12.87 18.15
CA THR A 268 -12.55 -14.01 18.69
C THR A 268 -12.93 -15.35 18.05
N GLN A 269 -13.88 -15.33 17.13
CA GLN A 269 -14.34 -16.48 16.37
C GLN A 269 -14.24 -16.14 14.89
N PRO A 270 -13.01 -16.08 14.33
CA PRO A 270 -12.85 -15.82 12.90
C PRO A 270 -13.42 -17.00 12.10
N GLU A 271 -13.98 -16.71 10.92
CA GLU A 271 -14.31 -17.73 9.92
C GLU A 271 -13.03 -18.25 9.25
N ASP A 272 -13.07 -19.46 8.69
CA ASP A 272 -11.93 -20.04 7.95
C ASP A 272 -11.85 -19.55 6.51
N TRP A 273 -11.70 -18.23 6.35
CA TRP A 273 -11.60 -17.62 5.03
C TRP A 273 -10.28 -17.95 4.30
N TYR A 274 -9.27 -18.45 5.02
CA TYR A 274 -8.03 -18.93 4.40
C TYR A 274 -8.28 -20.14 3.53
N SER A 275 -9.18 -21.04 3.93
CA SER A 275 -9.57 -22.19 3.10
C SER A 275 -10.07 -21.73 1.73
N ASP A 276 -10.98 -20.75 1.70
CA ASP A 276 -11.55 -20.20 0.46
C ASP A 276 -10.49 -19.49 -0.39
N MET A 277 -9.60 -18.72 0.25
CA MET A 277 -8.48 -18.05 -0.42
C MET A 277 -7.51 -19.06 -1.07
N LEU A 278 -7.13 -20.11 -0.33
CA LEU A 278 -6.22 -21.15 -0.82
C LEU A 278 -6.82 -21.89 -2.01
N GLN A 279 -8.11 -22.23 -1.95
CA GLN A 279 -8.81 -22.85 -3.07
C GLN A 279 -8.78 -21.96 -4.31
N ARG A 280 -9.12 -20.67 -4.16
CA ARG A 280 -9.07 -19.69 -5.24
C ARG A 280 -7.68 -19.55 -5.86
N PHE A 281 -6.64 -19.61 -5.04
CA PHE A 281 -5.27 -19.50 -5.54
C PHE A 281 -4.84 -20.75 -6.29
N GLU A 282 -5.26 -21.94 -5.83
CA GLU A 282 -5.07 -23.17 -6.59
C GLU A 282 -5.76 -23.09 -7.96
N GLU A 283 -7.00 -22.60 -8.02
CA GLU A 283 -7.77 -22.41 -9.27
C GLU A 283 -7.09 -21.42 -10.23
N GLU A 284 -6.42 -20.39 -9.70
CA GLU A 284 -5.72 -19.36 -10.49
C GLU A 284 -4.22 -19.67 -10.72
N GLY A 285 -3.71 -20.79 -10.21
CA GLY A 285 -2.30 -21.18 -10.33
C GLY A 285 -1.33 -20.26 -9.58
N LEU A 286 -1.77 -19.67 -8.48
CA LEU A 286 -0.99 -18.82 -7.58
C LEU A 286 -0.41 -19.64 -6.41
N GLU A 287 0.81 -19.30 -6.01
CA GLU A 287 1.49 -19.83 -4.83
C GLU A 287 1.12 -19.01 -3.58
N PHE A 288 1.03 -19.67 -2.44
CA PHE A 288 0.76 -19.04 -1.15
C PHE A 288 1.87 -19.30 -0.14
N GLN A 289 2.29 -18.27 0.58
CA GLN A 289 3.17 -18.35 1.73
C GLN A 289 2.48 -17.75 2.96
N GLY A 290 2.08 -18.61 3.88
CA GLY A 290 1.55 -18.18 5.18
C GLY A 290 2.66 -17.58 6.03
N ALA A 291 2.55 -16.29 6.34
CA ALA A 291 3.46 -15.61 7.26
C ALA A 291 2.97 -15.77 8.71
N LEU A 292 3.90 -16.07 9.62
CA LEU A 292 3.64 -16.13 11.05
C LEU A 292 4.31 -14.92 11.71
N THR A 293 3.61 -13.79 11.70
CA THR A 293 4.09 -12.53 12.28
C THR A 293 3.79 -12.52 13.78
N LEU A 294 4.41 -13.44 14.52
CA LEU A 294 4.18 -13.62 15.94
C LEU A 294 5.04 -12.66 16.76
N MET A 295 4.38 -11.85 17.60
CA MET A 295 5.07 -11.11 18.67
C MET A 295 4.92 -11.82 20.02
N ARG A 296 3.75 -12.43 20.26
CA ARG A 296 3.40 -13.16 21.47
C ARG A 296 2.41 -14.26 21.13
N LEU A 297 2.53 -15.41 21.79
CA LEU A 297 1.52 -16.46 21.75
C LEU A 297 1.05 -16.72 23.18
N GLY A 298 -0.27 -16.71 23.42
CA GLY A 298 -0.82 -16.82 24.77
C GLY A 298 -0.28 -18.03 25.54
N SER A 299 -0.27 -19.19 24.89
CA SER A 299 0.26 -20.43 25.44
C SER A 299 1.76 -20.37 25.80
N LEU A 300 2.58 -19.69 24.99
CA LEU A 300 4.01 -19.50 25.27
C LEU A 300 4.20 -18.50 26.42
N MET A 301 3.44 -17.41 26.42
CA MET A 301 3.51 -16.39 27.47
C MET A 301 3.14 -16.96 28.85
N GLU A 302 2.19 -17.90 28.92
CA GLU A 302 1.84 -18.58 30.17
C GLU A 302 2.98 -19.42 30.76
N ALA A 303 3.80 -20.02 29.89
CA ALA A 303 4.92 -20.86 30.30
C ALA A 303 6.25 -20.08 30.42
N MET A 304 6.27 -18.80 30.05
CA MET A 304 7.47 -17.96 30.11
C MET A 304 7.86 -17.67 31.56
N ASN A 305 9.10 -17.99 31.92
CA ASN A 305 9.70 -17.51 33.16
C ASN A 305 9.97 -15.99 33.03
N ILE A 306 9.26 -15.18 33.83
CA ILE A 306 9.42 -13.72 33.86
C ILE A 306 10.14 -13.23 35.11
N ASP A 307 10.57 -14.13 35.99
CA ASP A 307 11.29 -13.76 37.21
C ASP A 307 12.76 -13.47 36.90
N LEU A 308 13.12 -12.19 36.95
CA LEU A 308 14.44 -11.70 36.56
C LEU A 308 15.57 -12.31 37.40
N ASP A 309 15.33 -12.58 38.69
CA ASP A 309 16.35 -13.12 39.57
C ASP A 309 16.60 -14.61 39.29
N SER A 310 15.54 -15.38 39.03
CA SER A 310 15.62 -16.76 38.54
C SER A 310 16.36 -16.85 37.20
N ILE A 311 16.06 -15.96 36.25
CA ILE A 311 16.73 -15.91 34.94
C ILE A 311 18.23 -15.61 35.12
N LYS A 312 18.57 -14.61 35.95
CA LYS A 312 19.97 -14.28 36.26
C LYS A 312 20.70 -15.43 36.97
N ALA A 313 19.98 -16.27 37.70
CA ALA A 313 20.51 -17.48 38.33
C ALA A 313 20.70 -18.64 37.34
N GLY A 314 20.38 -18.45 36.06
CA GLY A 314 20.60 -19.42 34.98
C GLY A 314 19.39 -20.27 34.62
N MET A 315 18.19 -19.95 35.12
CA MET A 315 16.97 -20.62 34.70
C MET A 315 16.52 -20.13 33.32
N ASP A 316 15.98 -21.05 32.54
CA ASP A 316 15.51 -20.75 31.18
C ASP A 316 14.36 -19.73 31.18
N THR A 317 14.32 -18.97 30.10
CA THR A 317 13.21 -18.11 29.68
C THR A 317 13.19 -18.09 28.15
N PHE A 318 12.07 -17.78 27.53
CA PHE A 318 11.91 -17.74 26.08
C PHE A 318 10.91 -16.65 25.70
N ASN A 319 10.99 -16.18 24.45
CA ASN A 319 10.09 -15.19 23.85
C ASN A 319 9.72 -15.63 22.44
#